data_AF-A0A554K6Q8-F1
#
_entry.id   AF-A0A554K6Q8-F1
#
_cell.length_a   1.000
_cell.length_b   1.000
_cell.length_c   1.000
_cell.angle_alpha   90.00
_cell.angle_beta   90.00
_cell.angle_gamma   90.00
#
_symmetry.space_group_name_H-M   'P 1'
#
loop_
_entity.id
_entity.type
_entity.pdbx_description
1 polymer ?
#
loop_
_entity_poly.entity_id
_entity_poly.type
_entity_poly.pdbx_seq_one_letter_code
_entity_poly.pdbx_strand_id
1 'polypeptide(L)'
;MYIRDLHESDEIIAGDKTILRELLHPAKADLKLRYSLAHALVKPGHASQPHRLKTSEVYYILDGQGMIHINDETAAVRPGQAIYIPPNATQYIQNTGNADLKFLCIVDPAWRLEDEKILAGKTTPPRTTHLGVWVVLLAVCAGLIAKLPDLIGLDNLEFFYTRNAGFIVFPAMAVYFAIIRKTSPKIIAAVLGIFAGAALAINLMPDLDRSDTITLATLHLPLLLWVVTGVAFTGSWRKRFAWIEYLKFNGEMIIYGALLAIAGMVLTFLTLGLFSAVEIDIAEWYMQWVIIVGAAAAPVVGAHLVWLRSQSNARISPTLARIFAPLFLITFIIYLAVILTQGKSPFTDREFLIVFNAMLIAVLAISVYSLTEGKAERRWNSSTMVALGLLATGLIIDAVALSAILFRLSSYGFTPNRIAVFGANVLIFLNTIGLLSALLQDIRKGDAKQRMINWLGGYLPVYAAWTAFITFIFPLLFRWQ
;
A
#
# COMPACT_ATOMS: atom_id res chain seq x y z
N MET A 1 39.38 -19.57 11.06
CA MET A 1 37.98 -20.00 10.78
C MET A 1 37.25 -18.78 10.28
N TYR A 2 36.61 -18.85 9.11
CA TYR A 2 35.86 -17.73 8.52
C TYR A 2 34.38 -18.13 8.48
N ILE A 3 33.54 -17.36 9.17
CA ILE A 3 32.09 -17.56 9.22
C ILE A 3 31.47 -16.30 8.64
N ARG A 4 30.53 -16.46 7.71
CA ARG A 4 29.77 -15.34 7.15
C ARG A 4 28.30 -15.65 7.21
N ASP A 5 27.54 -14.74 7.81
CA ASP A 5 26.09 -14.84 7.90
C ASP A 5 25.46 -14.30 6.62
N LEU A 6 24.48 -15.04 6.09
CA LEU A 6 23.73 -14.62 4.90
C LEU A 6 22.98 -13.31 5.14
N HIS A 7 22.42 -13.13 6.32
CA HIS A 7 21.61 -11.96 6.68
C HIS A 7 22.45 -10.70 6.88
N GLU A 8 23.74 -10.85 7.23
CA GLU A 8 24.70 -9.75 7.38
C GLU A 8 25.46 -9.44 6.07
N SER A 9 25.36 -10.31 5.07
CA SER A 9 26.04 -10.11 3.78
C SER A 9 25.29 -9.11 2.91
N ASP A 10 26.03 -8.19 2.29
CA ASP A 10 25.46 -7.20 1.37
C ASP A 10 24.70 -7.85 0.22
N GLU A 11 23.55 -7.26 -0.08
CA GLU A 11 22.73 -7.64 -1.22
C GLU A 11 23.21 -6.88 -2.46
N ILE A 12 23.54 -7.62 -3.52
CA ILE A 12 23.93 -7.08 -4.81
C ILE A 12 22.93 -7.55 -5.86
N ILE A 13 22.66 -6.68 -6.83
CA ILE A 13 21.96 -7.07 -8.05
C ILE A 13 23.03 -7.45 -9.06
N ALA A 14 23.09 -8.73 -9.42
CA ALA A 14 24.05 -9.23 -10.39
C ALA A 14 23.74 -8.74 -11.81
N GLY A 15 24.67 -8.93 -12.75
CA GLY A 15 24.50 -8.55 -14.15
C GLY A 15 23.26 -9.19 -14.77
N ASP A 16 22.91 -10.40 -14.32
CA ASP A 16 21.72 -11.15 -14.73
C ASP A 16 20.42 -10.72 -14.01
N LYS A 17 20.45 -9.66 -13.21
CA LYS A 17 19.35 -9.15 -12.37
C LYS A 17 18.89 -10.09 -11.25
N THR A 18 19.66 -11.14 -10.94
CA THR A 18 19.40 -11.96 -9.76
C THR A 18 19.83 -11.21 -8.51
N ILE A 19 19.07 -11.37 -7.42
CA ILE A 19 19.43 -10.84 -6.11
C ILE A 19 20.43 -11.80 -5.48
N LEU A 20 21.69 -11.36 -5.34
CA LEU A 20 22.76 -12.17 -4.76
C LEU A 20 23.21 -11.63 -3.40
N ARG A 21 23.64 -12.54 -2.54
CA ARG A 21 24.45 -12.25 -1.35
C ARG A 21 25.68 -13.11 -1.41
N GLU A 22 26.84 -12.49 -1.59
CA GLU A 22 28.09 -13.22 -1.73
C GLU A 22 28.59 -13.66 -0.36
N LEU A 23 28.79 -14.98 -0.20
CA LEU A 23 29.19 -15.60 1.05
C LEU A 23 30.72 -15.82 1.08
N LEU A 24 31.30 -16.38 0.01
CA LEU A 24 32.73 -16.66 -0.07
C LEU A 24 33.29 -16.17 -1.40
N HIS A 25 34.37 -15.40 -1.35
CA HIS A 25 35.08 -14.96 -2.55
C HIS A 25 36.57 -14.71 -2.22
N PRO A 26 37.52 -15.40 -2.89
CA PRO A 26 38.93 -15.36 -2.51
C PRO A 26 39.61 -14.00 -2.77
N ALA A 27 39.06 -13.18 -3.68
CA ALA A 27 39.54 -11.81 -3.89
C ALA A 27 39.02 -10.78 -2.85
N LYS A 28 38.02 -11.13 -2.02
CA LYS A 28 37.39 -10.20 -1.07
C LYS A 28 37.63 -10.55 0.40
N ALA A 29 38.20 -11.72 0.67
CA ALA A 29 38.55 -12.18 2.01
C ALA A 29 39.77 -13.10 1.93
N ASP A 30 40.56 -13.19 3.00
CA ASP A 30 41.73 -14.07 3.11
C ASP A 30 41.30 -15.54 3.20
N LEU A 31 40.99 -16.13 2.04
CA LEU A 31 40.45 -17.46 1.89
C LEU A 31 41.31 -18.27 0.90
N LYS A 32 41.81 -19.43 1.34
CA LYS A 32 42.56 -20.36 0.50
C LYS A 32 41.64 -21.29 -0.30
N LEU A 33 40.73 -20.71 -1.09
CA LEU A 33 39.76 -21.42 -1.94
C LEU A 33 39.78 -20.89 -3.36
N ARG A 34 39.39 -21.73 -4.34
CA ARG A 34 39.45 -21.39 -5.76
C ARG A 34 38.13 -20.94 -6.37
N TYR A 35 37.01 -21.19 -5.71
CA TYR A 35 35.66 -20.90 -6.20
C TYR A 35 35.04 -19.68 -5.50
N SER A 36 33.92 -19.16 -6.01
CA SER A 36 33.08 -18.22 -5.28
C SER A 36 31.75 -18.87 -4.91
N LEU A 37 31.17 -18.46 -3.80
CA LEU A 37 29.85 -18.93 -3.33
C LEU A 37 28.96 -17.71 -3.06
N ALA A 38 27.80 -17.69 -3.70
CA ALA A 38 26.76 -16.70 -3.44
C ALA A 38 25.42 -17.39 -3.19
N HIS A 39 24.57 -16.77 -2.38
CA HIS A 39 23.16 -17.12 -2.27
C HIS A 39 22.35 -16.25 -3.22
N ALA A 40 21.60 -16.88 -4.11
CA ALA A 40 20.75 -16.24 -5.10
C ALA A 40 19.27 -16.34 -4.76
N LEU A 41 18.53 -15.33 -5.18
CA LEU A 41 17.09 -15.25 -5.03
C LEU A 41 16.42 -14.70 -6.30
N VAL A 42 15.42 -15.43 -6.78
CA VAL A 42 14.54 -15.00 -7.88
C VAL A 42 13.10 -14.94 -7.37
N LYS A 43 12.46 -13.77 -7.48
CA LYS A 43 11.09 -13.53 -7.03
C LYS A 43 10.05 -14.25 -7.92
N PRO A 44 8.85 -14.57 -7.39
CA PRO A 44 7.77 -15.16 -8.19
C PRO A 44 7.53 -14.41 -9.50
N GLY A 45 7.44 -15.15 -10.60
CA GLY A 45 7.19 -14.60 -11.94
C GLY A 45 8.39 -13.88 -12.59
N HIS A 46 9.55 -13.83 -11.94
CA HIS A 46 10.79 -13.29 -12.50
C HIS A 46 11.71 -14.40 -13.02
N ALA A 47 12.69 -13.99 -13.82
CA ALA A 47 13.77 -14.84 -14.28
C ALA A 47 15.09 -14.05 -14.24
N SER A 48 16.20 -14.76 -14.12
CA SER A 48 17.50 -14.17 -14.41
C SER A 48 17.60 -13.83 -15.91
N GLN A 49 18.45 -12.87 -16.26
CA GLN A 49 18.75 -12.60 -17.66
C GLN A 49 19.58 -13.74 -18.24
N PRO A 50 19.37 -14.08 -19.52
CA PRO A 50 20.28 -14.97 -20.24
C PRO A 50 21.71 -14.46 -20.16
N HIS A 51 22.58 -15.29 -19.60
CA HIS A 51 24.00 -14.98 -19.45
C HIS A 51 24.83 -16.21 -19.70
N ARG A 52 26.15 -16.00 -19.76
CA ARG A 52 27.15 -17.04 -19.99
C ARG A 52 28.39 -16.71 -19.19
N LEU A 53 28.96 -17.71 -18.52
CA LEU A 53 30.25 -17.60 -17.85
C LEU A 53 31.33 -18.36 -18.65
N LYS A 54 32.56 -17.85 -18.68
CA LYS A 54 33.72 -18.60 -19.21
C LYS A 54 34.13 -19.77 -18.31
N THR A 55 33.69 -19.76 -17.06
CA THR A 55 33.98 -20.74 -16.01
C THR A 55 32.77 -21.66 -15.77
N SER A 56 32.95 -22.72 -14.98
CA SER A 56 31.84 -23.61 -14.62
C SER A 56 31.03 -23.05 -13.46
N GLU A 57 29.72 -23.31 -13.47
CA GLU A 57 28.82 -22.90 -12.39
C GLU A 57 27.94 -24.07 -11.94
N VAL A 58 27.63 -24.10 -10.65
CA VAL A 58 26.72 -25.07 -10.05
C VAL A 58 25.66 -24.34 -9.25
N TYR A 59 24.39 -24.65 -9.52
CA TYR A 59 23.27 -24.25 -8.68
C TYR A 59 22.88 -25.36 -7.72
N TYR A 60 22.62 -25.04 -6.46
CA TYR A 60 22.00 -25.95 -5.51
C TYR A 60 20.70 -25.34 -4.97
N ILE A 61 19.56 -25.93 -5.30
CA ILE A 61 18.24 -25.36 -4.95
C ILE A 61 17.94 -25.59 -3.47
N LEU A 62 17.73 -24.49 -2.74
CA LEU A 62 17.43 -24.48 -1.32
C LEU A 62 15.92 -24.47 -1.05
N ASP A 63 15.17 -23.69 -1.82
CA ASP A 63 13.75 -23.43 -1.58
C ASP A 63 13.06 -22.95 -2.88
N GLY A 64 11.75 -23.15 -2.98
CA GLY A 64 10.94 -22.76 -4.14
C GLY A 64 11.00 -23.74 -5.32
N GLN A 65 10.41 -23.34 -6.44
CA GLN A 65 10.34 -24.12 -7.67
C GLN A 65 10.57 -23.23 -8.89
N GLY A 66 11.20 -23.77 -9.92
CA GLY A 66 11.55 -23.00 -11.11
C GLY A 66 11.74 -23.87 -12.35
N MET A 67 12.13 -23.20 -13.43
CA MET A 67 12.61 -23.81 -14.66
C MET A 67 14.02 -23.29 -14.94
N ILE A 68 14.99 -24.19 -15.07
CA ILE A 68 16.34 -23.86 -15.53
C ILE A 68 16.42 -24.13 -17.03
N HIS A 69 17.10 -23.24 -17.74
CA HIS A 69 17.39 -23.37 -19.16
C HIS A 69 18.90 -23.31 -19.35
N ILE A 70 19.48 -24.30 -20.02
CA ILE A 70 20.91 -24.40 -20.32
C ILE A 70 21.05 -24.80 -21.80
N ASN A 71 21.53 -23.87 -22.63
CA ASN A 71 21.51 -23.99 -24.08
C ASN A 71 20.09 -24.34 -24.60
N ASP A 72 19.93 -25.51 -25.22
CA ASP A 72 18.65 -26.00 -25.76
C ASP A 72 17.88 -26.90 -24.77
N GLU A 73 18.45 -27.17 -23.59
CA GLU A 73 17.83 -28.00 -22.57
C GLU A 73 17.04 -27.17 -21.56
N THR A 74 15.92 -27.72 -21.10
CA THR A 74 15.03 -27.08 -20.14
C THR A 74 14.53 -28.10 -19.15
N ALA A 75 14.66 -27.81 -17.85
CA ALA A 75 14.24 -28.74 -16.78
C ALA A 75 13.56 -28.00 -15.63
N ALA A 76 12.57 -28.64 -15.02
CA ALA A 76 11.98 -28.17 -13.77
C ALA A 76 12.92 -28.42 -12.60
N VAL A 77 13.02 -27.47 -11.68
CA VAL A 77 13.89 -27.56 -10.50
C VAL A 77 13.11 -27.39 -9.21
N ARG A 78 13.55 -28.11 -8.17
CA ARG A 78 12.95 -28.17 -6.82
C ARG A 78 14.04 -28.31 -5.75
N PRO A 79 13.71 -28.09 -4.47
CA PRO A 79 14.70 -28.11 -3.39
C PRO A 79 15.44 -29.45 -3.29
N GLY A 80 16.73 -29.38 -2.98
CA GLY A 80 17.63 -30.53 -2.86
C GLY A 80 18.25 -31.02 -4.17
N GLN A 81 18.11 -30.27 -5.27
CA GLN A 81 18.74 -30.59 -6.55
C GLN A 81 19.98 -29.74 -6.80
N ALA A 82 21.03 -30.38 -7.34
CA ALA A 82 22.20 -29.72 -7.90
C ALA A 82 22.06 -29.65 -9.44
N ILE A 83 22.42 -28.52 -10.03
CA ILE A 83 22.44 -28.29 -11.47
C ILE A 83 23.85 -27.88 -11.86
N TYR A 84 24.47 -28.63 -12.76
CA TYR A 84 25.77 -28.28 -13.34
C TYR A 84 25.57 -27.49 -14.63
N ILE A 85 26.23 -26.34 -14.73
CA ILE A 85 26.26 -25.50 -15.92
C ILE A 85 27.69 -25.55 -16.49
N PRO A 86 27.87 -26.12 -17.70
CA PRO A 86 29.17 -26.16 -18.35
C PRO A 86 29.70 -24.76 -18.69
N PRO A 87 31.03 -24.56 -18.70
CA PRO A 87 31.65 -23.34 -19.21
C PRO A 87 31.12 -22.97 -20.60
N ASN A 88 30.86 -21.69 -20.80
CA ASN A 88 30.33 -21.11 -22.03
C ASN A 88 28.90 -21.56 -22.41
N ALA A 89 28.19 -22.29 -21.56
CA ALA A 89 26.76 -22.55 -21.75
C ALA A 89 25.96 -21.26 -21.55
N THR A 90 24.94 -21.04 -22.38
CA THR A 90 23.96 -19.98 -22.16
C THR A 90 22.93 -20.45 -21.15
N GLN A 91 22.69 -19.69 -20.10
CA GLN A 91 21.79 -20.08 -19.02
C GLN A 91 20.86 -18.96 -18.57
N TYR A 92 19.68 -19.36 -18.08
CA TYR A 92 18.84 -18.54 -17.23
C TYR A 92 17.89 -19.42 -16.41
N ILE A 93 17.44 -18.91 -15.25
CA ILE A 93 16.52 -19.60 -14.37
C ILE A 93 15.28 -18.74 -14.13
N GLN A 94 14.10 -19.35 -14.25
CA GLN A 94 12.81 -18.71 -14.03
C GLN A 94 12.15 -19.26 -12.77
N ASN A 95 11.63 -18.38 -11.92
CA ASN A 95 10.76 -18.79 -10.83
C ASN A 95 9.32 -18.98 -11.35
N THR A 96 8.85 -20.23 -11.34
CA THR A 96 7.50 -20.62 -11.77
C THR A 96 6.52 -20.82 -10.60
N GLY A 97 7.01 -20.65 -9.37
CA GLY A 97 6.22 -20.77 -8.15
C GLY A 97 5.60 -19.45 -7.67
N ASN A 98 4.91 -19.55 -6.53
CA ASN A 98 4.31 -18.42 -5.81
C ASN A 98 5.13 -17.97 -4.59
N ALA A 99 6.29 -18.58 -4.36
CA ALA A 99 7.24 -18.28 -3.29
C ALA A 99 8.62 -18.00 -3.89
N ASP A 100 9.52 -17.40 -3.12
CA ASP A 100 10.88 -17.08 -3.56
C ASP A 100 11.64 -18.37 -3.95
N LEU A 101 12.28 -18.36 -5.11
CA LEU A 101 13.21 -19.40 -5.54
C LEU A 101 14.60 -19.02 -5.01
N LYS A 102 15.15 -19.87 -4.14
CA LYS A 102 16.44 -19.64 -3.48
C LYS A 102 17.41 -20.75 -3.84
N PHE A 103 18.64 -20.39 -4.18
CA PHE A 103 19.66 -21.37 -4.54
C PHE A 103 21.06 -20.82 -4.25
N LEU A 104 22.01 -21.73 -4.05
CA LEU A 104 23.43 -21.36 -3.99
C LEU A 104 24.01 -21.36 -5.40
N CYS A 105 24.81 -20.35 -5.73
CA CYS A 105 25.62 -20.27 -6.95
C CYS A 105 27.09 -20.51 -6.57
N ILE A 106 27.69 -21.55 -7.13
CA ILE A 106 29.10 -21.90 -6.92
C ILE A 106 29.79 -21.80 -8.27
N VAL A 107 30.79 -20.93 -8.38
CA VAL A 107 31.53 -20.72 -9.64
C VAL A 107 32.99 -21.11 -9.42
N ASP A 108 33.51 -22.05 -10.21
CA ASP A 108 34.91 -22.48 -10.21
C ASP A 108 35.52 -22.38 -11.62
N PRO A 109 36.64 -21.65 -11.80
CA PRO A 109 37.26 -20.70 -10.86
C PRO A 109 36.32 -19.57 -10.40
N ALA A 110 36.64 -18.96 -9.26
CA ALA A 110 35.84 -17.92 -8.62
C ALA A 110 35.41 -16.84 -9.61
N TRP A 111 34.14 -16.42 -9.49
CA TRP A 111 33.50 -15.50 -10.42
C TRP A 111 34.31 -14.20 -10.60
N ARG A 112 34.38 -13.73 -11.84
CA ARG A 112 34.95 -12.42 -12.19
C ARG A 112 34.06 -11.74 -13.20
N LEU A 113 33.96 -10.43 -13.11
CA LEU A 113 33.16 -9.61 -14.04
C LEU A 113 33.58 -9.82 -15.50
N GLU A 114 34.88 -10.01 -15.77
CA GLU A 114 35.45 -10.24 -17.11
C GLU A 114 35.12 -11.63 -17.72
N ASP A 115 34.63 -12.56 -16.90
CA ASP A 115 34.25 -13.91 -17.30
C ASP A 115 32.74 -14.02 -17.59
N GLU A 116 31.95 -13.01 -17.21
CA GLU A 116 30.52 -12.96 -17.46
C GLU A 116 30.16 -12.18 -18.71
N LYS A 117 29.34 -12.78 -19.57
CA LYS A 117 28.72 -12.12 -20.71
C LYS A 117 27.20 -12.18 -20.58
N ILE A 118 26.60 -11.04 -20.28
CA ILE A 118 25.14 -10.87 -20.34
C ILE A 118 24.71 -10.84 -21.80
N LEU A 119 23.77 -11.70 -22.18
CA LEU A 119 23.29 -11.79 -23.55
C LEU A 119 22.07 -10.87 -23.69
N ALA A 120 22.26 -9.74 -24.39
CA ALA A 120 21.17 -8.88 -24.80
C ALA A 120 20.33 -9.59 -25.87
N GLY A 121 19.35 -10.39 -25.46
CA GLY A 121 18.53 -11.16 -26.39
C GLY A 121 17.19 -11.59 -25.79
N LYS A 122 16.13 -10.89 -26.22
CA LYS A 122 14.70 -11.25 -26.15
C LYS A 122 14.31 -12.12 -24.94
N THR A 123 14.34 -11.55 -23.74
CA THR A 123 13.22 -11.86 -22.87
C THR A 123 12.01 -11.32 -23.61
N THR A 124 11.04 -12.17 -23.97
CA THR A 124 9.68 -11.68 -24.23
C THR A 124 9.39 -10.72 -23.07
N PRO A 125 9.16 -9.42 -23.31
CA PRO A 125 8.88 -8.49 -22.23
C PRO A 125 7.74 -9.11 -21.43
N PRO A 126 7.80 -9.14 -20.09
CA PRO A 126 6.89 -9.93 -19.28
C PRO A 126 5.45 -9.39 -19.39
N ARG A 127 4.70 -9.72 -20.45
CA ARG A 127 3.30 -9.27 -20.70
C ARG A 127 3.01 -7.81 -20.29
N THR A 128 3.98 -6.90 -20.32
CA THR A 128 3.82 -5.53 -19.80
C THR A 128 3.11 -4.62 -20.81
N THR A 129 3.19 -4.94 -22.10
CA THR A 129 2.49 -4.21 -23.17
C THR A 129 0.97 -4.26 -23.02
N HIS A 130 0.41 -5.36 -22.51
CA HIS A 130 -1.04 -5.43 -22.25
C HIS A 130 -1.45 -4.70 -20.98
N LEU A 131 -0.64 -4.70 -19.92
CA LEU A 131 -1.03 -4.08 -18.66
C LEU A 131 -1.10 -2.55 -18.78
N GLY A 132 -0.18 -1.93 -19.52
CA GLY A 132 -0.24 -0.49 -19.81
C GLY A 132 -1.53 -0.09 -20.53
N VAL A 133 -1.98 -0.90 -21.50
CA VAL A 133 -3.26 -0.70 -22.19
C VAL A 133 -4.43 -0.77 -21.21
N TRP A 134 -4.46 -1.75 -20.32
CA TRP A 134 -5.50 -1.85 -19.28
C TRP A 134 -5.49 -0.65 -18.34
N VAL A 135 -4.33 -0.11 -17.97
CA VAL A 135 -4.23 1.09 -17.13
C VAL A 135 -4.85 2.29 -17.83
N VAL A 136 -4.56 2.50 -19.12
CA VAL A 136 -5.16 3.57 -19.92
C VAL A 136 -6.66 3.39 -20.03
N LEU A 137 -7.14 2.18 -20.35
CA LEU A 137 -8.57 1.88 -20.45
C LEU A 137 -9.30 2.14 -19.11
N LEU A 138 -8.74 1.69 -17.99
CA LEU A 138 -9.33 1.88 -16.67
C LEU A 138 -9.30 3.35 -16.23
N ALA A 139 -8.24 4.09 -16.55
CA ALA A 139 -8.16 5.52 -16.30
C ALA A 139 -9.20 6.30 -17.11
N VAL A 140 -9.39 5.95 -18.40
CA VAL A 140 -10.43 6.53 -19.25
C VAL A 140 -11.81 6.19 -18.70
N CYS A 141 -12.07 4.94 -18.31
CA CYS A 141 -13.33 4.56 -17.68
C CYS A 141 -13.62 5.37 -16.41
N ALA A 142 -12.63 5.57 -15.53
CA ALA A 142 -12.78 6.41 -14.33
C ALA A 142 -13.13 7.86 -14.71
N GLY A 143 -12.46 8.43 -15.71
CA GLY A 143 -12.77 9.76 -16.24
C GLY A 143 -14.18 9.88 -16.83
N LEU A 144 -14.63 8.87 -17.59
CA LEU A 144 -15.98 8.82 -18.13
C LEU A 144 -17.05 8.71 -17.04
N ILE A 145 -16.79 7.95 -15.97
CA ILE A 145 -17.69 7.90 -14.80
C ILE A 145 -17.74 9.27 -14.11
N ALA A 146 -16.60 9.95 -13.96
CA ALA A 146 -16.55 11.29 -13.38
C ALA A 146 -17.34 12.33 -14.19
N LYS A 147 -17.34 12.20 -15.53
CA LYS A 147 -18.07 13.06 -16.46
C LYS A 147 -19.47 12.55 -16.81
N LEU A 148 -19.91 11.44 -16.22
CA LEU A 148 -21.21 10.85 -16.50
C LEU A 148 -22.37 11.86 -16.34
N PRO A 149 -22.41 12.72 -15.30
CA PRO A 149 -23.48 13.71 -15.15
C PRO A 149 -23.56 14.68 -16.33
N ASP A 150 -22.42 15.20 -16.77
CA ASP A 150 -22.35 16.12 -17.91
C ASP A 150 -22.74 15.42 -19.22
N LEU A 151 -22.34 14.16 -19.39
CA LEU A 151 -22.60 13.38 -20.60
C LEU A 151 -24.08 13.05 -20.77
N ILE A 152 -24.82 12.89 -19.67
CA ILE A 152 -26.26 12.57 -19.70
C ILE A 152 -27.14 13.80 -19.43
N GLY A 153 -26.55 14.97 -19.21
CA GLY A 153 -27.27 16.21 -18.93
C GLY A 153 -27.98 16.23 -17.57
N LEU A 154 -27.34 15.71 -16.51
CA LEU A 154 -27.86 15.83 -15.14
C LEU A 154 -27.67 17.25 -14.61
N ASP A 155 -28.78 17.92 -14.28
CA ASP A 155 -28.75 19.29 -13.74
C ASP A 155 -28.19 19.36 -12.31
N ASN A 156 -28.45 18.35 -11.47
CA ASN A 156 -28.02 18.31 -10.07
C ASN A 156 -26.66 17.60 -9.91
N LEU A 157 -25.58 18.31 -10.23
CA LEU A 157 -24.21 17.81 -10.09
C LEU A 157 -23.82 17.51 -8.62
N GLU A 158 -24.30 18.32 -7.68
CA GLU A 158 -24.01 18.15 -6.26
C GLU A 158 -24.54 16.81 -5.74
N PHE A 159 -25.78 16.47 -6.10
CA PHE A 159 -26.39 15.17 -5.79
C PHE A 159 -25.53 14.01 -6.27
N PHE A 160 -25.04 14.09 -7.52
CA PHE A 160 -24.23 13.01 -8.08
C PHE A 160 -22.89 12.89 -7.36
N TYR A 161 -22.12 13.98 -7.26
CA TYR A 161 -20.75 13.91 -6.74
C TYR A 161 -20.70 13.57 -5.25
N THR A 162 -21.59 14.13 -4.43
CA THR A 162 -21.65 13.82 -3.00
C THR A 162 -21.91 12.35 -2.73
N ARG A 163 -22.79 11.71 -3.51
CA ARG A 163 -23.18 10.31 -3.34
C ARG A 163 -22.26 9.32 -4.05
N ASN A 164 -21.63 9.74 -5.16
CA ASN A 164 -20.94 8.82 -6.07
C ASN A 164 -19.43 9.03 -6.19
N ALA A 165 -18.83 9.98 -5.44
CA ALA A 165 -17.38 10.24 -5.49
C ALA A 165 -16.52 8.98 -5.37
N GLY A 166 -16.87 8.05 -4.47
CA GLY A 166 -16.13 6.79 -4.31
C GLY A 166 -16.23 5.85 -5.52
N PHE A 167 -17.35 5.84 -6.24
CA PHE A 167 -17.56 4.96 -7.41
C PHE A 167 -16.83 5.43 -8.66
N ILE A 168 -16.35 6.68 -8.68
CA ILE A 168 -15.53 7.19 -9.78
C ILE A 168 -14.22 6.39 -9.90
N VAL A 169 -13.64 5.99 -8.76
CA VAL A 169 -12.28 5.45 -8.69
C VAL A 169 -12.23 3.97 -8.31
N PHE A 170 -12.98 3.57 -7.26
CA PHE A 170 -12.81 2.25 -6.65
C PHE A 170 -13.18 1.06 -7.57
N PRO A 171 -14.19 1.12 -8.45
CA PRO A 171 -14.45 0.08 -9.44
C PRO A 171 -13.27 -0.16 -10.38
N ALA A 172 -12.69 0.90 -10.94
CA ALA A 172 -11.52 0.81 -11.81
C ALA A 172 -10.30 0.25 -11.07
N MET A 173 -10.07 0.71 -9.83
CA MET A 173 -9.01 0.17 -8.97
C MET A 173 -9.20 -1.31 -8.62
N ALA A 174 -10.42 -1.75 -8.32
CA ALA A 174 -10.71 -3.15 -8.00
C ALA A 174 -10.41 -4.07 -9.19
N VAL A 175 -10.78 -3.65 -10.41
CA VAL A 175 -10.43 -4.37 -11.65
C VAL A 175 -8.92 -4.36 -11.88
N TYR A 176 -8.26 -3.20 -11.70
CA TYR A 176 -6.80 -3.12 -11.82
C TYR A 176 -6.09 -4.09 -10.86
N PHE A 177 -6.48 -4.10 -9.58
CA PHE A 177 -5.93 -5.00 -8.57
C PHE A 177 -6.20 -6.46 -8.88
N ALA A 178 -7.38 -6.78 -9.40
CA ALA A 178 -7.68 -8.12 -9.84
C ALA A 178 -6.77 -8.61 -10.98
N ILE A 179 -6.41 -7.73 -11.92
CA ILE A 179 -5.48 -8.05 -13.01
C ILE A 179 -4.08 -8.33 -12.45
N ILE A 180 -3.53 -7.40 -11.65
CA ILE A 180 -2.14 -7.54 -11.17
C ILE A 180 -1.97 -8.63 -10.10
N ARG A 181 -3.03 -8.96 -9.35
CA ARG A 181 -3.03 -10.03 -8.32
C ARG A 181 -3.61 -11.35 -8.82
N LYS A 182 -4.06 -11.43 -10.09
CA LYS A 182 -4.70 -12.61 -10.71
C LYS A 182 -5.86 -13.14 -9.85
N THR A 183 -6.70 -12.24 -9.38
CA THR A 183 -7.82 -12.58 -8.47
C THR A 183 -8.90 -13.38 -9.20
N SER A 184 -9.53 -14.32 -8.49
CA SER A 184 -10.58 -15.17 -9.06
C SER A 184 -11.76 -14.35 -9.61
N PRO A 185 -12.30 -14.68 -10.80
CA PRO A 185 -13.48 -14.00 -11.37
C PRO A 185 -14.68 -13.97 -10.43
N LYS A 186 -14.87 -15.01 -9.60
CA LYS A 186 -15.97 -15.07 -8.62
C LYS A 186 -15.86 -13.96 -7.57
N ILE A 187 -14.64 -13.65 -7.13
CA ILE A 187 -14.39 -12.61 -6.13
C ILE A 187 -14.60 -11.24 -6.76
N ILE A 188 -14.14 -11.04 -7.99
CA ILE A 188 -14.33 -9.79 -8.73
C ILE A 188 -15.81 -9.52 -8.95
N ALA A 189 -16.57 -10.53 -9.40
CA ALA A 189 -18.01 -10.42 -9.56
C ALA A 189 -18.72 -10.06 -8.25
N ALA A 190 -18.31 -10.66 -7.12
CA ALA A 190 -18.84 -10.30 -5.81
C ALA A 190 -18.52 -8.86 -5.40
N VAL A 191 -17.27 -8.40 -5.62
CA VAL A 191 -16.85 -7.02 -5.33
C VAL A 191 -17.64 -6.01 -6.18
N LEU A 192 -17.77 -6.25 -7.48
CA LEU A 192 -18.56 -5.39 -8.37
C LEU A 192 -20.06 -5.42 -8.03
N GLY A 193 -20.59 -6.57 -7.61
CA GLY A 193 -21.97 -6.69 -7.11
C GLY A 193 -22.20 -5.86 -5.84
N ILE A 194 -21.24 -5.83 -4.91
CA ILE A 194 -21.30 -4.97 -3.72
C ILE A 194 -21.26 -3.50 -4.12
N PHE A 195 -20.44 -3.11 -5.09
CA PHE A 195 -20.43 -1.74 -5.61
C PHE A 195 -21.76 -1.35 -6.23
N ALA A 196 -22.35 -2.21 -7.06
CA ALA A 196 -23.66 -1.96 -7.66
C ALA A 196 -24.75 -1.83 -6.59
N GLY A 197 -24.77 -2.72 -5.59
CA GLY A 197 -25.71 -2.66 -4.47
C GLY A 197 -25.55 -1.39 -3.62
N ALA A 198 -24.30 -0.98 -3.35
CA ALA A 198 -24.01 0.25 -2.62
C ALA A 198 -24.42 1.51 -3.41
N ALA A 199 -24.16 1.53 -4.72
CA ALA A 199 -24.55 2.61 -5.61
C ALA A 199 -26.08 2.73 -5.69
N LEU A 200 -26.79 1.61 -5.81
CA LEU A 200 -28.24 1.61 -5.76
C LEU A 200 -28.75 2.14 -4.41
N ALA A 201 -28.22 1.61 -3.31
CA ALA A 201 -28.66 2.00 -1.97
C ALA A 201 -28.47 3.49 -1.67
N ILE A 202 -27.30 4.07 -2.00
CA ILE A 202 -27.01 5.49 -1.71
C ILE A 202 -27.83 6.44 -2.60
N ASN A 203 -28.06 6.08 -3.87
CA ASN A 203 -28.83 6.93 -4.79
C ASN A 203 -30.34 6.83 -4.56
N LEU A 204 -30.84 5.74 -3.95
CA LEU A 204 -32.24 5.60 -3.53
C LEU A 204 -32.56 6.33 -2.22
N MET A 205 -31.56 6.82 -1.47
CA MET A 205 -31.82 7.63 -0.28
C MET A 205 -32.52 8.94 -0.65
N PRO A 206 -33.47 9.42 0.18
CA PRO A 206 -34.21 10.64 -0.12
C PRO A 206 -33.26 11.83 -0.26
N ASP A 207 -33.59 12.76 -1.15
CA ASP A 207 -32.84 14.01 -1.28
C ASP A 207 -33.45 15.06 -0.35
N LEU A 208 -32.87 15.17 0.85
CA LEU A 208 -33.34 16.07 1.89
C LEU A 208 -32.31 17.17 2.08
N ASP A 209 -32.77 18.42 1.99
CA ASP A 209 -31.98 19.57 2.38
C ASP A 209 -31.65 19.46 3.87
N ARG A 210 -30.36 19.25 4.19
CA ARG A 210 -29.80 19.18 5.56
C ARG A 210 -30.15 17.90 6.35
N SER A 211 -29.73 16.74 5.84
CA SER A 211 -29.69 15.49 6.61
C SER A 211 -28.29 15.18 7.12
N ASP A 212 -28.13 15.10 8.45
CA ASP A 212 -26.85 14.74 9.06
C ASP A 212 -26.49 13.28 8.73
N THR A 213 -27.48 12.39 8.75
CA THR A 213 -27.24 10.97 8.48
C THR A 213 -26.91 10.64 7.05
N ILE A 214 -27.49 11.33 6.06
CA ILE A 214 -27.10 11.16 4.65
C ILE A 214 -25.70 11.74 4.41
N THR A 215 -25.39 12.88 5.02
CA THR A 215 -24.03 13.44 4.99
C THR A 215 -23.02 12.46 5.59
N LEU A 216 -23.34 11.84 6.73
CA LEU A 216 -22.51 10.80 7.32
C LEU A 216 -22.38 9.58 6.42
N ALA A 217 -23.46 9.10 5.81
CA ALA A 217 -23.43 7.96 4.92
C ALA A 217 -22.54 8.20 3.69
N THR A 218 -22.65 9.36 3.06
CA THR A 218 -21.81 9.76 1.92
C THR A 218 -20.34 9.93 2.30
N LEU A 219 -20.04 10.40 3.52
CA LEU A 219 -18.67 10.48 4.03
C LEU A 219 -18.05 9.10 4.36
N HIS A 220 -18.83 8.14 4.84
CA HIS A 220 -18.32 6.81 5.22
C HIS A 220 -18.27 5.82 4.04
N LEU A 221 -19.07 6.05 3.00
CA LEU A 221 -19.13 5.18 1.83
C LEU A 221 -17.76 5.01 1.12
N PRO A 222 -16.96 6.05 0.84
CA PRO A 222 -15.62 5.89 0.27
C PRO A 222 -14.71 4.98 1.10
N LEU A 223 -14.79 5.03 2.43
CA LEU A 223 -14.01 4.16 3.31
C LEU A 223 -14.45 2.70 3.18
N LEU A 224 -15.75 2.44 3.09
CA LEU A 224 -16.28 1.10 2.86
C LEU A 224 -15.84 0.55 1.49
N LEU A 225 -15.99 1.36 0.43
CA LEU A 225 -15.58 0.99 -0.93
C LEU A 225 -14.08 0.73 -1.02
N TRP A 226 -13.27 1.48 -0.27
CA TRP A 226 -11.83 1.24 -0.15
C TRP A 226 -11.53 -0.12 0.50
N VAL A 227 -12.22 -0.51 1.56
CA VAL A 227 -12.01 -1.85 2.16
C VAL A 227 -12.48 -2.95 1.21
N VAL A 228 -13.63 -2.79 0.55
CA VAL A 228 -14.15 -3.76 -0.43
C VAL A 228 -13.18 -3.92 -1.61
N THR A 229 -12.58 -2.82 -2.10
CA THR A 229 -11.51 -2.84 -3.11
C THR A 229 -10.31 -3.68 -2.64
N GLY A 230 -9.98 -3.62 -1.34
CA GLY A 230 -8.94 -4.44 -0.73
C GLY A 230 -9.21 -5.95 -0.82
N VAL A 231 -10.46 -6.39 -0.91
CA VAL A 231 -10.79 -7.82 -1.15
C VAL A 231 -10.34 -8.24 -2.54
N ALA A 232 -10.47 -7.38 -3.55
CA ALA A 232 -9.97 -7.64 -4.90
C ALA A 232 -8.43 -7.74 -4.94
N PHE A 233 -7.73 -6.98 -4.09
CA PHE A 233 -6.28 -7.03 -3.96
C PHE A 233 -5.79 -8.26 -3.17
N THR A 234 -6.44 -8.57 -2.06
CA THR A 234 -6.02 -9.69 -1.17
C THR A 234 -6.45 -11.05 -1.70
N GLY A 235 -7.49 -11.09 -2.55
CA GLY A 235 -8.11 -12.30 -3.05
C GLY A 235 -8.82 -13.13 -1.97
N SER A 236 -8.91 -12.65 -0.74
CA SER A 236 -9.71 -13.23 0.34
C SER A 236 -9.65 -12.34 1.57
N TRP A 237 -10.81 -12.10 2.19
CA TRP A 237 -10.91 -11.37 3.46
C TRP A 237 -10.17 -12.05 4.62
N ARG A 238 -9.89 -13.37 4.54
CA ARG A 238 -9.23 -14.14 5.61
C ARG A 238 -7.71 -14.00 5.63
N LYS A 239 -7.08 -13.54 4.54
CA LYS A 239 -5.62 -13.46 4.41
C LYS A 239 -5.07 -12.20 5.09
N ARG A 240 -4.87 -12.27 6.42
CA ARG A 240 -4.40 -11.14 7.26
C ARG A 240 -3.11 -10.48 6.75
N PHE A 241 -2.14 -11.27 6.28
CA PHE A 241 -0.88 -10.74 5.75
C PHE A 241 -1.09 -9.92 4.47
N ALA A 242 -1.99 -10.36 3.58
CA ALA A 242 -2.29 -9.64 2.34
C ALA A 242 -2.93 -8.26 2.60
N TRP A 243 -3.68 -8.12 3.69
CA TRP A 243 -4.21 -6.81 4.11
C TRP A 243 -3.11 -5.83 4.52
N ILE A 244 -2.01 -6.30 5.11
CA ILE A 244 -0.86 -5.45 5.39
C ILE A 244 -0.20 -4.99 4.10
N GLU A 245 -0.04 -5.89 3.12
CA GLU A 245 0.46 -5.50 1.80
C GLU A 245 -0.45 -4.46 1.14
N TYR A 246 -1.78 -4.61 1.29
CA TYR A 246 -2.76 -3.65 0.79
C TYR A 246 -2.58 -2.28 1.45
N LEU A 247 -2.48 -2.21 2.78
CA LEU A 247 -2.26 -0.95 3.49
C LEU A 247 -0.94 -0.27 3.09
N LYS A 248 0.15 -1.04 2.98
CA LYS A 248 1.45 -0.53 2.50
C LYS A 248 1.35 0.00 1.08
N PHE A 249 0.74 -0.77 0.19
CA PHE A 249 0.54 -0.37 -1.20
C PHE A 249 -0.23 0.95 -1.30
N ASN A 250 -1.32 1.11 -0.54
CA ASN A 250 -2.09 2.36 -0.51
C ASN A 250 -1.26 3.54 0.03
N GLY A 251 -0.44 3.33 1.06
CA GLY A 251 0.47 4.38 1.54
C GLY A 251 1.49 4.83 0.50
N GLU A 252 2.04 3.90 -0.30
CA GLU A 252 2.88 4.29 -1.44
C GLU A 252 2.06 5.00 -2.52
N MET A 253 0.84 4.53 -2.80
CA MET A 253 -0.05 5.14 -3.78
C MET A 253 -0.42 6.58 -3.43
N ILE A 254 -0.59 6.91 -2.14
CA ILE A 254 -0.80 8.29 -1.70
C ILE A 254 0.43 9.16 -2.03
N ILE A 255 1.64 8.65 -1.84
CA ILE A 255 2.88 9.38 -2.17
C ILE A 255 2.97 9.62 -3.68
N TYR A 256 2.80 8.60 -4.51
CA TYR A 256 2.82 8.76 -5.96
C TYR A 256 1.64 9.62 -6.46
N GLY A 257 0.48 9.50 -5.84
CA GLY A 257 -0.69 10.33 -6.11
C GLY A 257 -0.41 11.81 -5.81
N ALA A 258 0.27 12.12 -4.70
CA ALA A 258 0.69 13.49 -4.38
C ALA A 258 1.69 14.04 -5.42
N LEU A 259 2.66 13.22 -5.85
CA LEU A 259 3.60 13.60 -6.91
C LEU A 259 2.88 13.86 -8.25
N LEU A 260 1.93 12.99 -8.62
CA LEU A 260 1.08 13.18 -9.80
C LEU A 260 0.23 14.45 -9.70
N ALA A 261 -0.33 14.74 -8.52
CA ALA A 261 -1.12 15.95 -8.30
C ALA A 261 -0.27 17.21 -8.42
N ILE A 262 0.95 17.23 -7.86
CA ILE A 262 1.88 18.35 -8.00
C ILE A 262 2.26 18.55 -9.46
N ALA A 263 2.62 17.48 -10.17
CA ALA A 263 2.92 17.55 -11.60
C ALA A 263 1.71 18.07 -12.41
N GLY A 264 0.50 17.61 -12.09
CA GLY A 264 -0.75 18.07 -12.69
C GLY A 264 -1.05 19.55 -12.40
N MET A 265 -0.81 20.03 -11.18
CA MET A 265 -0.95 21.44 -10.82
C MET A 265 0.03 22.33 -11.59
N VAL A 266 1.30 21.93 -11.67
CA VAL A 266 2.33 22.65 -12.45
C VAL A 266 1.93 22.70 -13.93
N LEU A 267 1.51 21.57 -14.51
CA LEU A 267 1.04 21.51 -15.89
C LEU A 267 -0.18 22.41 -16.11
N THR A 268 -1.11 22.43 -15.17
CA THR A 268 -2.32 23.27 -15.22
C THR A 268 -1.97 24.75 -15.21
N PHE A 269 -1.14 25.18 -14.25
CA PHE A 269 -0.69 26.58 -14.16
C PHE A 269 0.01 27.02 -15.45
N LEU A 270 0.92 26.19 -15.97
CA LEU A 270 1.62 26.47 -17.22
C LEU A 270 0.65 26.54 -18.40
N THR A 271 -0.29 25.60 -18.51
CA THR A 271 -1.24 25.54 -19.64
C THR A 271 -2.17 26.74 -19.62
N LEU A 272 -2.81 27.04 -18.48
CA LEU A 272 -3.68 28.20 -18.36
C LEU A 272 -2.92 29.51 -18.60
N GLY A 273 -1.68 29.63 -18.10
CA GLY A 273 -0.83 30.79 -18.34
C GLY A 273 -0.46 30.98 -19.81
N LEU A 274 -0.12 29.90 -20.52
CA LEU A 274 0.22 29.95 -21.95
C LEU A 274 -0.97 30.36 -22.82
N PHE A 275 -2.16 29.84 -22.55
CA PHE A 275 -3.38 30.21 -23.28
C PHE A 275 -3.85 31.63 -22.95
N SER A 276 -3.76 32.03 -21.68
CA SER A 276 -4.06 33.40 -21.26
C SER A 276 -3.11 34.42 -21.92
N ALA A 277 -1.84 34.08 -22.12
CA ALA A 277 -0.86 34.95 -22.78
C ALA A 277 -1.17 35.22 -24.28
N VAL A 278 -1.96 34.35 -24.92
CA VAL A 278 -2.48 34.55 -26.28
C VAL A 278 -3.95 34.98 -26.30
N GLU A 279 -4.46 35.48 -25.17
CA GLU A 279 -5.82 36.00 -24.99
C GLU A 279 -6.94 34.96 -25.23
N ILE A 280 -6.66 33.67 -25.00
CA ILE A 280 -7.66 32.59 -25.08
C ILE A 280 -7.99 32.11 -23.66
N ASP A 281 -9.23 32.34 -23.21
CA ASP A 281 -9.72 31.79 -21.94
C ASP A 281 -10.25 30.36 -22.13
N ILE A 282 -9.51 29.40 -21.58
CA ILE A 282 -9.86 27.97 -21.57
C ILE A 282 -10.15 27.45 -20.16
N ALA A 283 -10.16 28.31 -19.13
CA ALA A 283 -10.10 27.89 -17.74
C ALA A 283 -11.28 26.99 -17.35
N GLU A 284 -12.51 27.39 -17.69
CA GLU A 284 -13.71 26.62 -17.37
C GLU A 284 -13.68 25.23 -18.02
N TRP A 285 -13.44 25.17 -19.33
CA TRP A 285 -13.36 23.91 -20.07
C TRP A 285 -12.24 23.01 -19.52
N TYR A 286 -11.07 23.59 -19.23
CA TYR A 286 -9.92 22.85 -18.73
C TYR A 286 -10.19 22.27 -17.33
N MET A 287 -10.80 23.04 -16.43
CA MET A 287 -11.19 22.55 -15.10
C MET A 287 -12.25 21.44 -15.22
N GLN A 288 -13.25 21.61 -16.07
CA GLN A 288 -14.34 20.65 -16.24
C GLN A 288 -13.92 19.35 -16.91
N TRP A 289 -12.94 19.37 -17.81
CA TRP A 289 -12.53 18.18 -18.56
C TRP A 289 -11.18 17.64 -18.13
N VAL A 290 -10.13 18.47 -18.18
CA VAL A 290 -8.76 18.00 -17.96
C VAL A 290 -8.53 17.69 -16.48
N ILE A 291 -8.93 18.59 -15.57
CA ILE A 291 -8.71 18.38 -14.14
C ILE A 291 -9.57 17.23 -13.60
N ILE A 292 -10.87 17.21 -13.89
CA ILE A 292 -11.76 16.17 -13.38
C ILE A 292 -11.35 14.77 -13.89
N VAL A 293 -11.08 14.63 -15.19
CA VAL A 293 -10.64 13.35 -15.77
C VAL A 293 -9.25 12.97 -15.25
N GLY A 294 -8.32 13.93 -15.16
CA GLY A 294 -6.99 13.71 -14.62
C GLY A 294 -7.01 13.24 -13.17
N ALA A 295 -7.84 13.87 -12.33
CA ALA A 295 -8.03 13.50 -10.93
C ALA A 295 -8.66 12.11 -10.78
N ALA A 296 -9.63 11.75 -11.64
CA ALA A 296 -10.24 10.41 -11.65
C ALA A 296 -9.26 9.32 -12.11
N ALA A 297 -8.39 9.64 -13.08
CA ALA A 297 -7.36 8.74 -13.60
C ALA A 297 -6.18 8.54 -12.63
N ALA A 298 -5.82 9.56 -11.86
CA ALA A 298 -4.61 9.60 -11.04
C ALA A 298 -4.46 8.41 -10.07
N PRO A 299 -5.49 7.91 -9.37
CA PRO A 299 -5.35 6.74 -8.49
C PRO A 299 -5.00 5.45 -9.25
N VAL A 300 -5.55 5.24 -10.45
CA VAL A 300 -5.24 4.06 -11.28
C VAL A 300 -3.80 4.12 -11.79
N VAL A 301 -3.39 5.29 -12.29
CA VAL A 301 -2.01 5.52 -12.74
C VAL A 301 -1.03 5.42 -11.57
N GLY A 302 -1.36 6.02 -10.42
CA GLY A 302 -0.57 5.95 -9.20
C GLY A 302 -0.40 4.51 -8.70
N ALA A 303 -1.48 3.71 -8.70
CA ALA A 303 -1.40 2.28 -8.40
C ALA A 303 -0.48 1.54 -9.40
N HIS A 304 -0.48 1.92 -10.66
CA HIS A 304 0.44 1.35 -11.65
C HIS A 304 1.90 1.72 -11.40
N LEU A 305 2.19 2.98 -11.06
CA LEU A 305 3.53 3.41 -10.70
C LEU A 305 4.05 2.67 -9.47
N VAL A 306 3.22 2.54 -8.42
CA VAL A 306 3.57 1.74 -7.23
C VAL A 306 3.86 0.30 -7.62
N TRP A 307 3.03 -0.31 -8.47
CA TRP A 307 3.23 -1.69 -8.90
C TRP A 307 4.55 -1.87 -9.68
N LEU A 308 4.79 -1.06 -10.71
CA LEU A 308 6.02 -1.10 -11.53
C LEU A 308 7.26 -1.01 -10.65
N ARG A 309 7.20 -0.09 -9.70
CA ARG A 309 8.28 0.18 -8.79
C ARG A 309 8.44 -0.88 -7.71
N SER A 310 7.35 -1.51 -7.26
CA SER A 310 7.41 -2.63 -6.31
C SER A 310 8.20 -3.83 -6.85
N GLN A 311 8.32 -3.94 -8.19
CA GLN A 311 9.14 -4.96 -8.84
C GLN A 311 10.66 -4.70 -8.70
N SER A 312 11.08 -3.47 -8.41
CA SER A 312 12.50 -3.09 -8.35
C SER A 312 13.07 -3.00 -6.93
N ASN A 313 12.36 -3.54 -5.93
CA ASN A 313 12.73 -3.65 -4.50
C ASN A 313 13.15 -2.35 -3.76
N ALA A 314 13.20 -1.20 -4.42
CA ALA A 314 13.25 0.09 -3.76
C ALA A 314 11.88 0.33 -3.10
N ARG A 315 11.77 0.62 -1.80
CA ARG A 315 10.55 1.15 -1.14
C ARG A 315 10.84 2.55 -0.54
N ILE A 316 9.99 3.58 -0.79
CA ILE A 316 10.24 4.98 -0.36
C ILE A 316 9.64 5.15 1.03
N SER A 317 8.52 4.45 1.24
CA SER A 317 7.71 4.55 2.44
C SER A 317 8.44 4.14 3.74
N PRO A 318 9.40 3.18 3.78
CA PRO A 318 10.23 2.95 4.97
C PRO A 318 11.09 4.16 5.33
N THR A 319 11.67 4.81 4.32
CA THR A 319 12.53 5.99 4.50
C THR A 319 11.71 7.18 4.98
N LEU A 320 10.55 7.42 4.36
CA LEU A 320 9.63 8.47 4.79
C LEU A 320 9.14 8.24 6.22
N ALA A 321 8.73 7.02 6.57
CA ALA A 321 8.28 6.71 7.92
C ALA A 321 9.37 6.97 8.97
N ARG A 322 10.65 6.70 8.67
CA ARG A 322 11.77 7.00 9.58
C ARG A 322 12.00 8.50 9.79
N ILE A 323 11.69 9.34 8.80
CA ILE A 323 11.82 10.79 8.89
C ILE A 323 10.61 11.39 9.60
N PHE A 324 9.41 11.03 9.15
CA PHE A 324 8.17 11.64 9.60
C PHE A 324 7.74 11.12 10.98
N ALA A 325 7.89 9.84 11.30
CA ALA A 325 7.37 9.29 12.56
C ALA A 325 7.94 9.99 13.82
N PRO A 326 9.27 10.25 13.93
CA PRO A 326 9.81 11.01 15.05
C PRO A 326 9.31 12.47 15.08
N LEU A 327 9.18 13.12 13.92
CA LEU A 327 8.66 14.48 13.83
C LEU A 327 7.23 14.57 14.33
N PHE A 328 6.36 13.65 13.88
CA PHE A 328 4.98 13.57 14.37
C PHE A 328 4.92 13.31 15.87
N LEU A 329 5.77 12.44 16.41
CA LEU A 329 5.83 12.20 17.86
C LEU A 329 6.17 13.49 18.61
N ILE A 330 7.20 14.22 18.17
CA ILE A 330 7.59 15.50 18.77
C ILE A 330 6.45 16.51 18.66
N THR A 331 5.84 16.67 17.49
CA THR A 331 4.71 17.58 17.27
C THR A 331 3.54 17.25 18.19
N PHE A 332 3.18 15.97 18.35
CA PHE A 332 2.06 15.57 19.18
C PHE A 332 2.33 15.75 20.68
N ILE A 333 3.57 15.52 21.13
CA ILE A 333 3.96 15.81 22.51
C ILE A 333 3.91 17.33 22.78
N ILE A 334 4.49 18.13 21.89
CA ILE A 334 4.46 19.60 22.01
C ILE A 334 3.01 20.09 22.02
N TYR A 335 2.19 19.58 21.10
CA TYR A 335 0.79 19.94 21.02
C TYR A 335 0.06 19.61 22.34
N LEU A 336 0.20 18.40 22.89
CA LEU A 336 -0.36 18.06 24.20
C LEU A 336 0.10 19.03 25.30
N ALA A 337 1.38 19.40 25.35
CA ALA A 337 1.89 20.35 26.34
C ALA A 337 1.29 21.76 26.18
N VAL A 338 1.14 22.24 24.94
CA VAL A 338 0.53 23.55 24.64
C VAL A 338 -0.94 23.58 25.06
N ILE A 339 -1.67 22.49 24.87
CA ILE A 339 -3.08 22.41 25.28
C ILE A 339 -3.23 22.53 26.79
N LEU A 340 -2.36 21.87 27.56
CA LEU A 340 -2.38 21.93 29.02
C LEU A 340 -2.08 23.34 29.56
N THR A 341 -1.46 24.21 28.77
CA THR A 341 -1.03 25.56 29.20
C THR A 341 -1.95 26.68 28.70
N GLN A 342 -2.60 26.52 27.55
CA GLN A 342 -3.43 27.58 26.93
C GLN A 342 -4.82 27.77 27.57
N GLY A 343 -5.24 26.91 28.50
CA GLY A 343 -6.54 27.02 29.18
C GLY A 343 -7.77 26.83 28.28
N LYS A 344 -7.59 26.58 26.98
CA LYS A 344 -8.68 26.22 26.05
C LYS A 344 -9.14 24.81 26.33
N SER A 345 -10.45 24.64 26.52
CA SER A 345 -11.07 23.37 26.87
C SER A 345 -11.38 22.53 25.62
N PRO A 346 -10.82 21.32 25.47
CA PRO A 346 -11.17 20.39 24.39
C PRO A 346 -12.65 19.99 24.39
N PHE A 347 -13.34 20.18 25.52
CA PHE A 347 -14.72 19.80 25.74
C PHE A 347 -15.70 20.76 25.04
N THR A 348 -15.36 22.06 25.00
CA THR A 348 -16.27 23.11 24.52
C THR A 348 -15.97 23.56 23.08
N ASP A 349 -14.72 23.45 22.61
CA ASP A 349 -14.31 23.91 21.29
C ASP A 349 -14.46 22.83 20.20
N ARG A 350 -15.26 23.08 19.16
CA ARG A 350 -15.53 22.10 18.08
C ARG A 350 -14.32 21.94 17.14
N GLU A 351 -13.57 23.01 16.88
CA GLU A 351 -12.42 22.95 15.97
C GLU A 351 -11.35 22.04 16.55
N PHE A 352 -11.19 22.07 17.87
CA PHE A 352 -10.29 21.19 18.61
C PHE A 352 -10.58 19.71 18.38
N LEU A 353 -11.85 19.29 18.50
CA LEU A 353 -12.24 17.90 18.30
C LEU A 353 -11.99 17.41 16.87
N ILE A 354 -12.12 18.28 15.87
CA ILE A 354 -11.82 17.94 14.47
C ILE A 354 -10.32 17.69 14.31
N VAL A 355 -9.49 18.57 14.87
CA VAL A 355 -8.02 18.43 14.83
C VAL A 355 -7.58 17.14 15.53
N PHE A 356 -8.14 16.83 16.71
CA PHE A 356 -7.85 15.59 17.42
C PHE A 356 -8.18 14.35 16.59
N ASN A 357 -9.38 14.27 16.01
CA ASN A 357 -9.77 13.14 15.17
C ASN A 357 -8.85 12.97 13.96
N ALA A 358 -8.45 14.07 13.31
CA ALA A 358 -7.49 14.04 12.21
C ALA A 358 -6.10 13.54 12.66
N MET A 359 -5.63 14.00 13.83
CA MET A 359 -4.38 13.53 14.42
C MET A 359 -4.41 12.04 14.73
N LEU A 360 -5.53 11.50 15.24
CA LEU A 360 -5.65 10.07 15.55
C LEU A 360 -5.49 9.17 14.32
N ILE A 361 -6.10 9.57 13.21
CA ILE A 361 -5.93 8.87 11.93
C ILE A 361 -4.46 8.92 11.48
N ALA A 362 -3.81 10.08 11.61
CA ALA A 362 -2.39 10.24 11.27
C ALA A 362 -1.49 9.38 12.17
N VAL A 363 -1.69 9.40 13.49
CA VAL A 363 -0.97 8.55 14.46
C VAL A 363 -1.09 7.09 14.07
N LEU A 364 -2.31 6.61 13.82
CA LEU A 364 -2.54 5.21 13.46
C LEU A 364 -1.83 4.83 12.16
N ALA A 365 -1.98 5.65 11.11
CA ALA A 365 -1.36 5.41 9.81
C ALA A 365 0.18 5.34 9.91
N ILE A 366 0.79 6.30 10.60
CA ILE A 366 2.25 6.39 10.78
C ILE A 366 2.75 5.28 11.69
N SER A 367 2.01 4.93 12.75
CA SER A 367 2.40 3.85 13.66
C SER A 367 2.43 2.52 12.93
N VAL A 368 1.40 2.20 12.14
CA VAL A 368 1.38 1.02 11.27
C VAL A 368 2.58 1.01 10.32
N TYR A 369 2.91 2.15 9.73
CA TYR A 369 4.02 2.27 8.80
C TYR A 369 5.40 2.07 9.45
N SER A 370 5.64 2.76 10.57
CA SER A 370 6.88 2.65 11.34
C SER A 370 7.11 1.21 11.81
N LEU A 371 6.05 0.54 12.25
CA LEU A 371 6.13 -0.80 12.82
C LEU A 371 6.30 -1.91 11.79
N THR A 372 5.74 -1.74 10.59
CA THR A 372 5.79 -2.79 9.56
C THR A 372 7.07 -2.77 8.72
N GLU A 373 7.89 -1.71 8.83
CA GLU A 373 9.12 -1.48 8.05
C GLU A 373 10.41 -1.39 8.92
N GLY A 374 10.30 -1.58 10.23
CA GLY A 374 11.47 -1.68 11.12
C GLY A 374 12.35 -2.90 10.81
N LYS A 375 13.67 -2.68 10.69
CA LYS A 375 14.67 -3.76 10.58
C LYS A 375 14.63 -4.61 11.85
N ALA A 376 14.48 -5.92 11.70
CA ALA A 376 14.39 -6.89 12.79
C ALA A 376 15.76 -7.18 13.47
N GLU A 377 16.66 -6.21 13.51
CA GLU A 377 18.04 -6.39 13.97
C GLU A 377 18.17 -6.32 15.50
N ARG A 378 17.29 -5.59 16.21
CA ARG A 378 17.26 -5.54 17.69
C ARG A 378 15.85 -5.36 18.24
N ARG A 379 15.58 -6.01 19.38
CA ARG A 379 14.33 -5.90 20.16
C ARG A 379 14.01 -4.46 20.58
N TRP A 380 15.05 -3.62 20.74
CA TRP A 380 14.95 -2.18 20.98
C TRP A 380 15.73 -1.45 19.89
N ASN A 381 15.01 -0.95 18.89
CA ASN A 381 15.53 0.01 17.93
C ASN A 381 14.76 1.33 18.05
N SER A 382 15.33 2.42 17.52
CA SER A 382 14.71 3.74 17.61
C SER A 382 13.31 3.76 16.99
N SER A 383 13.05 2.98 15.94
CA SER A 383 11.73 2.88 15.29
C SER A 383 10.67 2.29 16.21
N THR A 384 10.99 1.25 16.98
CA THR A 384 10.09 0.64 17.97
C THR A 384 9.80 1.63 19.11
N MET A 385 10.80 2.38 19.58
CA MET A 385 10.59 3.42 20.61
C MET A 385 9.71 4.56 20.11
N VAL A 386 9.93 5.02 18.88
CA VAL A 386 9.10 6.06 18.26
C VAL A 386 7.67 5.56 18.09
N ALA A 387 7.48 4.32 17.65
CA ALA A 387 6.14 3.75 17.52
C ALA A 387 5.44 3.52 18.87
N LEU A 388 6.17 3.11 19.93
CA LEU A 388 5.65 3.09 21.30
C LEU A 388 5.16 4.47 21.72
N GLY A 389 6.01 5.48 21.53
CA GLY A 389 5.68 6.87 21.84
C GLY A 389 4.44 7.33 21.08
N LEU A 390 4.39 7.11 19.77
CA LEU A 390 3.25 7.48 18.93
C LEU A 390 1.95 6.81 19.38
N LEU A 391 1.96 5.50 19.63
CA LEU A 391 0.78 4.78 20.10
C LEU A 391 0.34 5.24 21.49
N ALA A 392 1.28 5.46 22.42
CA ALA A 392 0.97 5.95 23.77
C ALA A 392 0.41 7.38 23.75
N THR A 393 1.05 8.29 23.02
CA THR A 393 0.58 9.66 22.80
C THR A 393 -0.77 9.66 22.09
N GLY A 394 -0.96 8.81 21.08
CA GLY A 394 -2.23 8.61 20.39
C GLY A 394 -3.35 8.20 21.34
N LEU A 395 -3.11 7.24 22.25
CA LEU A 395 -4.10 6.83 23.24
C LEU A 395 -4.47 7.95 24.21
N ILE A 396 -3.52 8.79 24.60
CA ILE A 396 -3.81 9.95 25.46
C ILE A 396 -4.70 10.95 24.71
N ILE A 397 -4.34 11.27 23.46
CA ILE A 397 -5.13 12.16 22.58
C ILE A 397 -6.55 11.60 22.40
N ASP A 398 -6.67 10.29 22.14
CA ASP A 398 -7.95 9.60 21.93
C ASP A 398 -8.78 9.55 23.21
N ALA A 399 -8.17 9.31 24.37
CA ALA A 399 -8.86 9.37 25.65
C ALA A 399 -9.43 10.77 25.93
N VAL A 400 -8.68 11.83 25.60
CA VAL A 400 -9.17 13.21 25.69
C VAL A 400 -10.32 13.43 24.71
N ALA A 401 -10.18 13.02 23.44
CA ALA A 401 -11.24 13.13 22.44
C ALA A 401 -12.52 12.38 22.85
N LEU A 402 -12.40 11.15 23.34
CA LEU A 402 -13.49 10.33 23.88
C LEU A 402 -14.17 11.01 25.07
N SER A 403 -13.40 11.57 26.00
CA SER A 403 -13.97 12.29 27.14
C SER A 403 -14.73 13.55 26.70
N ALA A 404 -14.20 14.28 25.70
CA ALA A 404 -14.82 15.47 25.15
C ALA A 404 -16.13 15.15 24.42
N ILE A 405 -16.15 14.11 23.59
CA ILE A 405 -17.39 13.72 22.91
C ILE A 405 -18.41 13.12 23.88
N LEU A 406 -17.98 12.39 24.92
CA LEU A 406 -18.87 11.87 25.96
C LEU A 406 -19.52 13.01 26.76
N PHE A 407 -18.75 14.03 27.15
CA PHE A 407 -19.26 15.24 27.79
C PHE A 407 -20.29 15.95 26.90
N ARG A 408 -20.06 16.00 25.58
CA ARG A 408 -21.01 16.61 24.64
C ARG A 408 -22.29 15.80 24.48
N LEU A 409 -22.19 14.47 24.49
CA LEU A 409 -23.35 13.60 24.47
C LEU A 409 -24.21 13.77 25.73
N SER A 410 -23.58 13.88 26.91
CA SER A 410 -24.30 14.09 28.17
C SER A 410 -24.88 15.51 28.32
N SER A 411 -24.14 16.54 27.88
CA SER A 411 -24.51 17.94 28.10
C SER A 411 -25.41 18.52 27.02
N TYR A 412 -25.17 18.16 25.75
CA TYR A 412 -25.86 18.72 24.59
C TYR A 412 -26.80 17.72 23.90
N GLY A 413 -26.91 16.51 24.43
CA GLY A 413 -27.80 15.45 23.93
C GLY A 413 -27.22 14.60 22.78
N PHE A 414 -28.01 13.59 22.40
CA PHE A 414 -27.68 12.64 21.35
C PHE A 414 -28.00 13.22 19.96
N THR A 415 -26.99 13.28 19.10
CA THR A 415 -27.15 13.65 17.67
C THR A 415 -26.45 12.60 16.81
N PRO A 416 -26.90 12.38 15.56
CA PRO A 416 -26.28 11.40 14.67
C PRO A 416 -24.77 11.62 14.52
N ASN A 417 -24.36 12.86 14.29
CA ASN A 417 -22.96 13.27 14.18
C ASN A 417 -22.14 12.91 15.43
N ARG A 418 -22.64 13.19 16.63
CA ARG A 418 -21.90 12.89 17.87
C ARG A 418 -21.77 11.40 18.12
N ILE A 419 -22.81 10.62 17.82
CA ILE A 419 -22.78 9.15 17.97
C ILE A 419 -21.81 8.53 16.97
N ALA A 420 -21.81 8.99 15.71
CA ALA A 420 -20.88 8.51 14.70
C ALA A 420 -19.42 8.80 15.08
N VAL A 421 -19.13 10.02 15.54
CA VAL A 421 -17.79 10.40 16.02
C VAL A 421 -17.38 9.60 17.26
N PHE A 422 -18.30 9.41 18.23
CA PHE A 422 -18.04 8.59 19.41
C PHE A 422 -17.68 7.15 19.04
N GLY A 423 -18.47 6.49 18.19
CA GLY A 423 -18.19 5.13 17.75
C GLY A 423 -16.87 5.00 16.99
N ALA A 424 -16.55 5.96 16.10
CA ALA A 424 -15.27 5.99 15.40
C ALA A 424 -14.08 6.11 16.37
N ASN A 425 -14.17 6.99 17.37
CA ASN A 425 -13.13 7.12 18.40
C ASN A 425 -12.99 5.84 19.23
N VAL A 426 -14.10 5.20 19.64
CA VAL A 426 -14.03 3.92 20.39
C VAL A 426 -13.31 2.84 19.58
N LEU A 427 -13.57 2.75 18.27
CA LEU A 427 -12.90 1.79 17.39
C LEU A 427 -11.41 2.08 17.24
N ILE A 428 -11.03 3.35 17.08
CA ILE A 428 -9.62 3.76 17.02
C ILE A 428 -8.92 3.47 18.36
N PHE A 429 -9.58 3.76 19.48
CA PHE A 429 -9.04 3.55 20.82
C PHE A 429 -8.75 2.08 21.08
N LEU A 430 -9.73 1.21 20.83
CA LEU A 430 -9.58 -0.23 21.00
C LEU A 430 -8.53 -0.82 20.06
N ASN A 431 -8.47 -0.36 18.81
CA ASN A 431 -7.43 -0.79 17.87
C ASN A 431 -6.04 -0.37 18.38
N THR A 432 -5.89 0.87 18.83
CA THR A 432 -4.63 1.44 19.31
C THR A 432 -4.16 0.73 20.59
N ILE A 433 -5.06 0.39 21.52
CA ILE A 433 -4.75 -0.47 22.67
C ILE A 433 -4.25 -1.83 22.20
N GLY A 434 -4.92 -2.45 21.23
CA GLY A 434 -4.50 -3.74 20.68
C GLY A 434 -3.11 -3.69 20.05
N LEU A 435 -2.81 -2.64 19.27
CA LEU A 435 -1.48 -2.42 18.70
C LEU A 435 -0.41 -2.19 19.78
N LEU A 436 -0.70 -1.33 20.76
CA LEU A 436 0.22 -1.06 21.87
C LEU A 436 0.48 -2.32 22.70
N SER A 437 -0.56 -3.09 23.01
CA SER A 437 -0.44 -4.33 23.78
C SER A 437 0.34 -5.40 23.01
N ALA A 438 0.11 -5.54 21.70
CA ALA A 438 0.90 -6.42 20.84
C ALA A 438 2.38 -6.06 20.88
N LEU A 439 2.69 -4.76 20.86
CA LEU A 439 4.05 -4.24 20.93
C LEU A 439 4.70 -4.42 22.30
N LEU A 440 3.98 -4.15 23.39
CA LEU A 440 4.50 -4.36 24.75
C LEU A 440 4.72 -5.84 25.05
N GLN A 441 3.93 -6.74 24.46
CA GLN A 441 4.16 -8.18 24.57
C GLN A 441 5.40 -8.65 23.78
N ASP A 442 5.89 -7.87 22.80
CA ASP A 442 7.19 -8.12 22.17
C ASP A 442 8.32 -8.13 23.19
N ILE A 443 8.23 -7.22 24.16
CA ILE A 443 9.19 -7.05 25.26
C ILE A 443 9.31 -8.34 26.08
N ARG A 444 8.29 -9.22 26.05
CA ARG A 444 8.29 -10.49 26.80
C ARG A 444 8.55 -11.73 25.93
N LYS A 445 8.03 -11.83 24.70
CA LYS A 445 7.98 -13.12 23.96
C LYS A 445 8.51 -13.18 22.51
N GLY A 446 9.05 -12.10 21.94
CA GLY A 446 9.82 -12.14 20.67
C GLY A 446 9.04 -12.45 19.36
N ASP A 447 7.74 -12.13 19.30
CA ASP A 447 6.88 -12.39 18.13
C ASP A 447 5.83 -11.27 17.92
N ALA A 448 6.13 -10.02 18.29
CA ALA A 448 5.11 -8.96 18.17
C ALA A 448 4.84 -8.53 16.74
N LYS A 449 5.82 -8.59 15.84
CA LYS A 449 5.60 -8.19 14.44
C LYS A 449 4.46 -9.00 13.83
N GLN A 450 4.46 -10.33 14.03
CA GLN A 450 3.39 -11.19 13.53
C GLN A 450 2.08 -10.99 14.28
N ARG A 451 2.11 -10.84 15.61
CA ARG A 451 0.90 -10.53 16.40
C ARG A 451 0.23 -9.22 15.98
N MET A 452 1.02 -8.19 15.75
CA MET A 452 0.55 -6.88 15.32
C MET A 452 -0.03 -6.94 13.90
N ILE A 453 0.65 -7.63 12.97
CA ILE A 453 0.12 -7.91 11.62
C ILE A 453 -1.24 -8.62 11.71
N ASN A 454 -1.34 -9.62 12.58
CA ASN A 454 -2.57 -10.37 12.79
C ASN A 454 -3.68 -9.52 13.43
N TRP A 455 -3.33 -8.62 14.36
CA TRP A 455 -4.28 -7.69 14.97
C TRP A 455 -4.80 -6.69 13.93
N LEU A 456 -3.89 -5.99 13.24
CA LEU A 456 -4.24 -4.97 12.27
C LEU A 456 -5.05 -5.54 11.10
N GLY A 457 -4.60 -6.66 10.53
CA GLY A 457 -5.34 -7.36 9.47
C GLY A 457 -6.69 -7.92 9.95
N GLY A 458 -6.83 -8.21 11.25
CA GLY A 458 -8.09 -8.64 11.86
C GLY A 458 -9.04 -7.50 12.20
N TYR A 459 -8.55 -6.28 12.38
CA TYR A 459 -9.36 -5.11 12.78
C TYR A 459 -9.97 -4.38 11.57
N LEU A 460 -9.40 -4.51 10.38
CA LEU A 460 -9.94 -3.95 9.13
C LEU A 460 -11.41 -4.31 8.84
N PRO A 461 -11.84 -5.58 8.98
CA PRO A 461 -13.26 -5.95 8.89
C PRO A 461 -14.16 -5.26 9.91
N VAL A 462 -13.65 -4.89 11.09
CA VAL A 462 -14.41 -4.16 12.11
C VAL A 462 -14.67 -2.73 11.63
N TYR A 463 -13.67 -2.06 11.05
CA TYR A 463 -13.85 -0.75 10.42
C TYR A 463 -14.83 -0.83 9.22
N ALA A 464 -14.77 -1.91 8.43
CA ALA A 464 -15.72 -2.14 7.34
C ALA A 464 -17.17 -2.30 7.85
N ALA A 465 -17.36 -3.07 8.92
CA ALA A 465 -18.68 -3.25 9.53
C ALA A 465 -19.24 -1.92 10.07
N TRP A 466 -18.40 -1.11 10.74
CA TRP A 466 -18.79 0.21 11.22
C TRP A 466 -19.18 1.16 10.09
N THR A 467 -18.34 1.27 9.06
CA THR A 467 -18.62 2.14 7.90
C THR A 467 -19.87 1.68 7.15
N ALA A 468 -20.09 0.37 6.99
CA ALA A 468 -21.33 -0.17 6.43
C ALA A 468 -22.56 0.14 7.29
N PHE A 469 -22.43 0.04 8.62
CA PHE A 469 -23.51 0.40 9.54
C PHE A 469 -23.88 1.89 9.41
N ILE A 470 -22.89 2.78 9.46
CA ILE A 470 -23.10 4.23 9.29
C ILE A 470 -23.67 4.57 7.91
N THR A 471 -23.26 3.84 6.88
CA THR A 471 -23.73 4.09 5.51
C THR A 471 -25.18 3.64 5.29
N PHE A 472 -25.54 2.42 5.70
CA PHE A 472 -26.81 1.82 5.27
C PHE A 472 -27.88 1.71 6.36
N ILE A 473 -27.47 1.52 7.61
CA ILE A 473 -28.40 1.24 8.72
C ILE A 473 -28.68 2.52 9.50
N PHE A 474 -27.65 3.32 9.74
CA PHE A 474 -27.74 4.51 10.59
C PHE A 474 -28.74 5.56 10.08
N PRO A 475 -28.83 5.87 8.77
CA PRO A 475 -29.87 6.78 8.26
C PRO A 475 -31.29 6.28 8.52
N LEU A 476 -31.52 4.96 8.46
CA LEU A 476 -32.82 4.36 8.75
C LEU A 476 -33.20 4.49 10.23
N LEU A 477 -32.24 4.28 11.13
CA LEU A 477 -32.46 4.37 12.58
C LEU A 477 -32.89 5.78 13.01
N PHE A 478 -32.36 6.81 12.34
CA PHE A 478 -32.65 8.21 12.59
C PHE A 478 -33.69 8.79 11.63
N ARG A 479 -34.34 7.96 10.80
CA ARG A 479 -35.38 8.38 9.84
C ARG A 479 -34.90 9.50 8.92
N TRP A 480 -33.66 9.40 8.44
CA TRP A 480 -33.02 10.34 7.52
C TRP A 480 -32.74 11.73 8.09
N GLN A 481 -32.81 11.90 9.42
CA GLN A 481 -32.47 13.16 10.09
C GLN A 481 -30.96 13.35 10.24
#